data_AF-A0A367ZWS7-F1
#
_entry.id   AF-A0A367ZWS7-F1
#
_cell.length_a   1.000
_cell.length_b   1.000
_cell.length_c   1.000
_cell.angle_alpha   90.00
_cell.angle_beta   90.00
_cell.angle_gamma   90.00
#
_symmetry.space_group_name_H-M   'P 1'
#
loop_
_entity.id
_entity.type
_entity.pdbx_description
1 polymer ?
#
loop_
_entity_poly.entity_id
_entity_poly.type
_entity_poly.pdbx_seq_one_letter_code
_entity_poly.pdbx_strand_id
1 'polypeptide(L)'
;MAVLLLARWVARAEAVAMHGLTPVGLKLWITQLQFAATTIRWYWWGTGLLALLLGLVAGLPSAIFIPAGLILLPPWAVLAALAAAQTVASAVVWGIVRRFQLADPAKELFPPTVGDFGAESMRLTFWPRLFPAFPLRFLDAVAAARIPPTHSLAMHLLPMALGNTLRLAIHVGWFHFLLAVVVDFRPFPDWDLGWFLALTLGECLGFLLPEMPEVAPAPARARQIVRTLARQS
;
A
#
# COMPACT_ATOMS: atom_id res chain seq x y z
N MET A 1 -28.28 -9.43 -20.47
CA MET A 1 -27.32 -8.37 -20.90
C MET A 1 -25.92 -8.55 -20.28
N ALA A 2 -25.79 -8.74 -18.97
CA ALA A 2 -24.50 -9.01 -18.32
C ALA A 2 -23.80 -10.29 -18.81
N VAL A 3 -24.55 -11.39 -19.04
CA VAL A 3 -24.01 -12.65 -19.58
C VAL A 3 -23.48 -12.51 -21.01
N LEU A 4 -24.14 -11.70 -21.84
CA LEU A 4 -23.68 -11.41 -23.21
C LEU A 4 -22.46 -10.49 -23.23
N LEU A 5 -22.35 -9.57 -22.26
CA LEU A 5 -21.16 -8.76 -22.06
C LEU A 5 -19.99 -9.59 -21.54
N LEU A 6 -20.23 -10.52 -20.61
CA LEU A 6 -19.25 -11.47 -20.09
C LEU A 6 -18.79 -12.44 -21.18
N ALA A 7 -19.70 -13.00 -21.98
CA ALA A 7 -19.37 -13.88 -23.10
C ALA A 7 -18.61 -13.14 -24.22
N ARG A 8 -18.95 -11.88 -24.50
CA ARG A 8 -18.15 -11.02 -25.41
C ARG A 8 -16.79 -10.68 -24.83
N TRP A 9 -16.68 -10.53 -23.51
CA TRP A 9 -15.40 -10.30 -22.83
C TRP A 9 -14.52 -11.56 -22.85
N VAL A 10 -15.10 -12.73 -22.59
CA VAL A 10 -14.42 -14.05 -22.64
C VAL A 10 -14.01 -14.39 -24.07
N ALA A 11 -14.87 -14.18 -25.08
CA ALA A 11 -14.52 -14.39 -26.48
C ALA A 11 -13.45 -13.41 -26.99
N ARG A 12 -13.43 -12.16 -26.50
CA ARG A 12 -12.31 -11.23 -26.74
C ARG A 12 -11.05 -11.69 -26.01
N ALA A 13 -11.17 -12.24 -24.82
CA ALA A 13 -10.05 -12.76 -24.04
C ALA A 13 -9.41 -13.98 -24.70
N GLU A 14 -10.19 -14.86 -25.34
CA GLU A 14 -9.66 -16.00 -26.13
C GLU A 14 -8.93 -15.54 -27.40
N ALA A 15 -9.45 -14.54 -28.11
CA ALA A 15 -8.75 -13.94 -29.25
C ALA A 15 -7.46 -13.21 -28.84
N VAL A 16 -7.44 -12.62 -27.63
CA VAL A 16 -6.24 -12.05 -27.01
C VAL A 16 -5.30 -13.16 -26.52
N ALA A 17 -5.78 -14.32 -26.09
CA ALA A 17 -4.96 -15.40 -25.52
C ALA A 17 -3.92 -15.97 -26.50
N MET A 18 -4.19 -15.95 -27.82
CA MET A 18 -3.26 -16.43 -28.85
C MET A 18 -2.15 -15.42 -29.21
N HIS A 19 -2.27 -14.14 -28.81
CA HIS A 19 -1.24 -13.11 -29.00
C HIS A 19 -0.67 -12.56 -27.69
N GLY A 20 -1.44 -12.60 -26.60
CA GLY A 20 -1.12 -12.11 -25.27
C GLY A 20 -0.10 -12.96 -24.49
N LEU A 21 0.27 -14.13 -25.02
CA LEU A 21 1.40 -14.93 -24.53
C LEU A 21 2.76 -14.42 -25.04
N THR A 22 2.77 -13.45 -25.98
CA THR A 22 3.99 -12.76 -26.41
C THR A 22 4.13 -11.41 -25.70
N PRO A 23 5.36 -10.94 -25.40
CA PRO A 23 5.58 -9.62 -24.79
C PRO A 23 4.89 -8.47 -25.56
N VAL A 24 4.88 -8.57 -26.90
CA VAL A 24 4.23 -7.61 -27.81
C VAL A 24 2.72 -7.59 -27.64
N GLY A 25 2.08 -8.76 -27.61
CA GLY A 25 0.63 -8.84 -27.42
C GLY A 25 0.20 -8.42 -26.01
N LEU A 26 0.99 -8.76 -24.98
CA LEU A 26 0.75 -8.31 -23.61
C LEU A 26 0.81 -6.79 -23.49
N LYS A 27 1.83 -6.16 -24.10
CA LYS A 27 1.94 -4.70 -24.15
C LYS A 27 0.76 -4.05 -24.87
N LEU A 28 0.41 -4.54 -26.07
CA LEU A 28 -0.73 -4.00 -26.83
C LEU A 28 -2.03 -4.11 -26.05
N TRP A 29 -2.24 -5.24 -25.35
CA TRP A 29 -3.41 -5.44 -24.52
C TRP A 29 -3.45 -4.48 -23.33
N ILE A 30 -2.34 -4.30 -22.60
CA ILE A 30 -2.25 -3.33 -21.50
C ILE A 30 -2.52 -1.91 -22.02
N THR A 31 -1.90 -1.51 -23.14
CA THR A 31 -2.14 -0.19 -23.75
C THR A 31 -3.60 0.00 -24.14
N GLN A 32 -4.25 -1.00 -24.73
CA GLN A 32 -5.69 -0.94 -25.05
C GLN A 32 -6.55 -0.78 -23.80
N LEU A 33 -6.22 -1.46 -22.70
CA LEU A 33 -6.92 -1.30 -21.43
C LEU A 33 -6.73 0.10 -20.84
N GLN A 34 -5.52 0.67 -20.90
CA GLN A 34 -5.25 2.03 -20.44
C GLN A 34 -6.05 3.07 -21.26
N PHE A 35 -6.09 2.92 -22.59
CA PHE A 35 -6.91 3.77 -23.46
C PHE A 35 -8.41 3.60 -23.18
N ALA A 36 -8.88 2.37 -22.96
CA ALA A 36 -10.27 2.14 -22.58
C ALA A 36 -10.57 2.81 -21.23
N ALA A 37 -9.66 2.71 -20.26
CA ALA A 37 -9.79 3.28 -18.93
C ALA A 37 -9.93 4.81 -18.96
N THR A 38 -9.18 5.53 -19.82
CA THR A 38 -9.31 6.99 -19.94
C THR A 38 -10.67 7.44 -20.49
N THR A 39 -11.39 6.56 -21.20
CA THR A 39 -12.74 6.83 -21.73
C THR A 39 -13.87 6.40 -20.78
N ILE A 40 -13.55 5.78 -19.64
CA ILE A 40 -14.54 5.37 -18.64
C ILE A 40 -15.20 6.60 -18.03
N ARG A 41 -16.55 6.58 -17.96
CA ARG A 41 -17.34 7.68 -17.39
C ARG A 41 -16.96 7.91 -15.92
N TRP A 42 -16.88 9.18 -15.53
CA TRP A 42 -16.37 9.64 -14.22
C TRP A 42 -17.00 8.94 -12.99
N TYR A 43 -18.26 8.49 -13.05
CA TYR A 43 -18.91 7.81 -11.93
C TYR A 43 -18.34 6.42 -11.63
N TRP A 44 -17.82 5.71 -12.65
CA TRP A 44 -17.15 4.42 -12.44
C TRP A 44 -15.83 4.57 -11.69
N TRP A 45 -15.14 5.70 -11.88
CA TRP A 45 -13.97 6.06 -11.06
C TRP A 45 -14.36 6.25 -9.60
N GLY A 46 -15.51 6.88 -9.33
CA GLY A 46 -16.06 7.00 -7.98
C GLY A 46 -16.35 5.65 -7.32
N THR A 47 -17.00 4.72 -8.04
CA THR A 47 -17.27 3.37 -7.52
C THR A 47 -16.00 2.57 -7.31
N GLY A 48 -15.00 2.68 -8.20
CA GLY A 48 -13.71 2.01 -8.06
C GLY A 48 -12.92 2.54 -6.86
N LEU A 49 -12.92 3.85 -6.65
CA LEU A 49 -12.27 4.48 -5.50
C LEU A 49 -12.95 4.08 -4.18
N LEU A 50 -14.29 4.00 -4.17
CA LEU A 50 -15.03 3.53 -3.00
C LEU A 50 -14.72 2.06 -2.69
N ALA A 51 -14.71 1.19 -3.71
CA ALA A 51 -14.35 -0.22 -3.53
C ALA A 51 -12.92 -0.39 -3.01
N LEU A 52 -11.97 0.40 -3.55
CA LEU A 52 -10.60 0.48 -3.05
C LEU A 52 -10.59 0.89 -1.57
N LEU A 53 -11.27 1.98 -1.22
CA LEU A 53 -11.30 2.49 0.15
C LEU A 53 -11.89 1.46 1.13
N LEU A 54 -13.02 0.84 0.78
CA LEU A 54 -13.65 -0.19 1.59
C LEU A 54 -12.73 -1.41 1.77
N GLY A 55 -12.08 -1.85 0.70
CA GLY A 55 -11.11 -2.94 0.76
C GLY A 55 -9.92 -2.62 1.68
N LEU A 56 -9.37 -1.41 1.57
CA LEU A 56 -8.26 -0.96 2.43
C LEU A 56 -8.67 -0.82 3.89
N VAL A 57 -9.88 -0.31 4.17
CA VAL A 57 -10.44 -0.24 5.54
C VAL A 57 -10.64 -1.65 6.11
N ALA A 58 -11.09 -2.60 5.29
CA ALA A 58 -11.22 -4.01 5.66
C ALA A 58 -9.87 -4.74 5.84
N GLY A 59 -8.74 -4.08 5.54
CA GLY A 59 -7.40 -4.62 5.72
C GLY A 59 -6.86 -5.42 4.55
N LEU A 60 -7.48 -5.33 3.36
CA LEU A 60 -6.90 -5.93 2.16
C LEU A 60 -5.52 -5.31 1.84
N PRO A 61 -4.48 -6.13 1.59
CA PRO A 61 -3.15 -5.62 1.28
C PRO A 61 -3.13 -4.75 0.02
N SER A 62 -2.40 -3.64 0.04
CA SER A 62 -2.19 -2.78 -1.14
C SER A 62 -1.55 -3.53 -2.30
N ALA A 63 -0.78 -4.58 -2.03
CA ALA A 63 -0.16 -5.45 -3.03
C ALA A 63 -1.17 -6.08 -4.01
N ILE A 64 -2.46 -6.22 -3.63
CA ILE A 64 -3.51 -6.70 -4.53
C ILE A 64 -3.94 -5.60 -5.51
N PHE A 65 -4.02 -4.36 -5.04
CA PHE A 65 -4.52 -3.23 -5.82
C PHE A 65 -3.46 -2.61 -6.74
N ILE A 66 -2.17 -2.72 -6.39
CA ILE A 66 -1.05 -2.18 -7.18
C ILE A 66 -1.01 -2.76 -8.61
N PRO A 67 -0.97 -4.10 -8.83
CA PRO A 67 -0.89 -4.65 -10.17
C PRO A 67 -2.14 -4.33 -10.99
N ALA A 68 -3.33 -4.44 -10.39
CA ALA A 68 -4.58 -4.05 -11.06
C ALA A 68 -4.59 -2.57 -11.47
N GLY A 69 -4.08 -1.69 -10.59
CA GLY A 69 -3.93 -0.27 -10.88
C GLY A 69 -2.93 0.01 -12.00
N LEU A 70 -1.76 -0.64 -12.00
CA LEU A 70 -0.70 -0.43 -12.99
C LEU A 70 -1.09 -0.90 -14.40
N ILE A 71 -2.03 -1.84 -14.52
CA ILE A 71 -2.63 -2.23 -15.80
C ILE A 71 -3.48 -1.10 -16.38
N LEU A 72 -4.15 -0.30 -15.54
CA LEU A 72 -5.14 0.70 -15.96
C LEU A 72 -4.60 2.14 -15.96
N LEU A 73 -3.59 2.43 -15.14
CA LEU A 73 -3.10 3.77 -14.85
C LEU A 73 -1.56 3.83 -14.85
N PRO A 74 -0.97 4.99 -15.15
CA PRO A 74 0.47 5.17 -15.03
C PRO A 74 0.91 5.09 -13.54
N PRO A 75 2.18 4.71 -13.26
CA PRO A 75 2.64 4.44 -11.89
C PRO A 75 2.43 5.59 -10.90
N TRP A 76 2.64 6.83 -11.33
CA TRP A 76 2.45 8.01 -10.48
C TRP A 76 0.97 8.21 -10.08
N ALA A 77 0.03 7.88 -10.97
CA ALA A 77 -1.40 7.98 -10.69
C ALA A 77 -1.85 6.87 -9.73
N VAL A 78 -1.32 5.65 -9.91
CA VAL A 78 -1.53 4.53 -8.97
C VAL A 78 -1.00 4.90 -7.59
N LEU A 79 0.23 5.44 -7.52
CA LEU A 79 0.83 5.90 -6.27
C LEU A 79 -0.02 6.96 -5.58
N ALA A 80 -0.44 8.00 -6.31
CA ALA A 80 -1.25 9.07 -5.76
C ALA A 80 -2.61 8.57 -5.25
N ALA A 81 -3.30 7.75 -6.04
CA ALA A 81 -4.61 7.19 -5.67
C ALA A 81 -4.51 6.28 -4.43
N LEU A 82 -3.53 5.37 -4.39
CA LEU A 82 -3.32 4.47 -3.25
C LEU A 82 -2.84 5.23 -2.01
N ALA A 83 -1.96 6.23 -2.15
CA ALA A 83 -1.51 7.03 -1.02
C ALA A 83 -2.66 7.83 -0.40
N ALA A 84 -3.50 8.46 -1.23
CA ALA A 84 -4.70 9.15 -0.77
C ALA A 84 -5.66 8.17 -0.08
N ALA A 85 -5.97 7.04 -0.71
CA ALA A 85 -6.89 6.05 -0.18
C ALA A 85 -6.38 5.42 1.14
N GLN A 86 -5.08 5.11 1.26
CA GLN A 86 -4.48 4.62 2.50
C GLN A 86 -4.52 5.66 3.63
N THR A 87 -4.31 6.93 3.29
CA THR A 87 -4.37 8.03 4.27
C THR A 87 -5.80 8.21 4.77
N VAL A 88 -6.79 8.21 3.87
CA VAL A 88 -8.21 8.27 4.24
C VAL A 88 -8.62 7.04 5.04
N ALA A 89 -8.21 5.83 4.64
CA ALA A 89 -8.48 4.62 5.41
C ALA A 89 -7.88 4.69 6.82
N SER A 90 -6.67 5.24 6.96
CA SER A 90 -6.03 5.46 8.27
C SER A 90 -6.83 6.42 9.13
N ALA A 91 -7.29 7.53 8.56
CA ALA A 91 -8.14 8.52 9.22
C ALA A 91 -9.48 7.91 9.67
N VAL A 92 -10.12 7.09 8.82
CA VAL A 92 -11.38 6.40 9.13
C VAL A 92 -11.20 5.42 10.28
N VAL A 93 -10.19 4.54 10.22
CA VAL A 93 -9.89 3.58 11.31
C VAL A 93 -9.65 4.32 12.62
N TRP A 94 -8.87 5.39 12.58
CA TRP A 94 -8.60 6.21 13.76
C TRP A 94 -9.88 6.83 14.34
N GLY A 95 -10.73 7.38 13.47
CA GLY A 95 -12.03 7.93 13.86
C GLY A 95 -12.93 6.91 14.52
N ILE A 96 -13.04 5.70 13.95
CA ILE A 96 -13.82 4.58 14.49
C ILE A 96 -13.30 4.19 15.88
N VAL A 97 -12.00 3.89 16.00
CA VAL A 97 -11.39 3.44 17.27
C VAL A 97 -11.62 4.46 18.38
N ARG A 98 -11.39 5.76 18.10
CA ARG A 98 -11.63 6.81 19.10
C ARG A 98 -13.11 7.03 19.41
N ARG A 99 -13.98 6.99 18.41
CA ARG A 99 -15.42 7.26 18.58
C ARG A 99 -16.11 6.18 19.42
N PHE A 100 -15.71 4.93 19.21
CA PHE A 100 -16.28 3.76 19.88
C PHE A 100 -15.45 3.28 21.08
N GLN A 101 -14.35 3.98 21.41
CA GLN A 101 -13.44 3.62 22.51
C GLN A 101 -13.05 2.14 22.47
N LEU A 102 -12.74 1.64 21.27
CA LEU A 102 -12.40 0.23 21.09
C LEU A 102 -11.19 -0.11 21.95
N ALA A 103 -11.20 -1.31 22.54
CA ALA A 103 -10.12 -1.78 23.38
C ALA A 103 -8.79 -1.71 22.61
N ASP A 104 -7.73 -1.28 23.30
CA ASP A 104 -6.39 -1.22 22.70
C ASP A 104 -5.97 -2.63 22.25
N PRO A 105 -5.93 -2.92 20.94
CA PRO A 105 -5.59 -4.26 20.44
C PRO A 105 -4.14 -4.63 20.78
N ALA A 106 -3.34 -3.64 21.17
CA ALA A 106 -1.96 -3.75 21.57
C ALA A 106 -1.77 -3.96 23.09
N LYS A 107 -2.83 -3.95 23.91
CA LYS A 107 -2.69 -3.99 25.37
C LYS A 107 -2.04 -5.27 25.89
N GLU A 108 -2.30 -6.40 25.23
CA GLU A 108 -1.68 -7.69 25.53
C GLU A 108 -0.35 -7.90 24.78
N LEU A 109 -0.23 -7.27 23.61
CA LEU A 109 0.93 -7.41 22.72
C LEU A 109 2.11 -6.55 23.15
N PHE A 110 1.90 -5.37 23.74
CA PHE A 110 2.97 -4.44 24.11
C PHE A 110 3.11 -4.31 25.62
N PRO A 111 4.34 -4.40 26.15
CA PRO A 111 4.56 -4.21 27.57
C PRO A 111 4.12 -2.79 28.01
N PRO A 112 3.68 -2.61 29.26
CA PRO A 112 3.23 -1.32 29.79
C PRO A 112 4.28 -0.20 29.69
N THR A 113 5.55 -0.56 29.48
CA THR A 113 6.67 0.36 29.26
C THR A 113 6.61 1.10 27.92
N VAL A 114 5.86 0.59 26.95
CA VAL A 114 5.44 1.35 25.76
C VAL A 114 4.24 2.22 26.16
N GLY A 115 4.47 3.17 27.07
CA GLY A 115 3.44 4.08 27.58
C GLY A 115 2.85 5.00 26.50
N ASP A 116 2.08 6.00 26.90
CA ASP A 116 1.46 6.96 25.98
C ASP A 116 2.47 7.55 24.99
N PHE A 117 2.07 7.61 23.72
CA PHE A 117 2.92 8.06 22.63
C PHE A 117 3.29 9.56 22.72
N GLY A 118 2.55 10.34 23.53
CA GLY A 118 2.92 11.69 24.00
C GLY A 118 3.57 12.58 22.93
N ALA A 119 4.73 13.15 23.26
CA ALA A 119 5.49 14.05 22.39
C ALA A 119 6.10 13.38 21.14
N GLU A 120 6.21 12.04 21.11
CA GLU A 120 6.75 11.30 19.95
C GLU A 120 5.65 10.79 19.00
N SER A 121 4.39 11.09 19.28
CA SER A 121 3.22 10.59 18.56
C SER A 121 3.31 10.76 17.05
N MET A 122 3.77 11.92 16.54
CA MET A 122 3.97 12.13 15.10
C MET A 122 5.03 11.20 14.50
N ARG A 123 6.15 10.99 15.21
CA ARG A 123 7.23 10.09 14.76
C ARG A 123 6.76 8.64 14.77
N LEU A 124 5.98 8.26 15.79
CA LEU A 124 5.41 6.93 15.93
C LEU A 124 4.28 6.63 14.94
N THR A 125 3.61 7.65 14.39
CA THR A 125 2.68 7.50 13.27
C THR A 125 3.35 7.39 11.90
N PHE A 126 4.63 7.77 11.79
CA PHE A 126 5.40 7.75 10.54
C PHE A 126 6.29 6.51 10.44
N TRP A 127 7.23 6.32 11.38
CA TRP A 127 8.30 5.33 11.25
C TRP A 127 7.82 3.89 11.10
N PRO A 128 6.88 3.38 11.92
CA PRO A 128 6.40 2.00 11.78
C PRO A 128 5.78 1.72 10.41
N ARG A 129 5.22 2.75 9.75
CA ARG A 129 4.61 2.59 8.43
C ARG A 129 5.63 2.33 7.33
N LEU A 130 6.90 2.71 7.52
CA LEU A 130 7.95 2.47 6.52
C LEU A 130 8.34 1.00 6.41
N PHE A 131 8.00 0.17 7.41
CA PHE A 131 8.35 -1.26 7.40
C PHE A 131 7.19 -2.08 6.81
N PRO A 132 7.41 -2.76 5.67
CA PRO A 132 6.40 -3.60 5.01
C PRO A 132 5.85 -4.72 5.89
N ALA A 133 6.68 -5.27 6.79
CA ALA A 133 6.29 -6.35 7.69
C ALA A 133 5.13 -5.99 8.62
N PHE A 134 4.92 -4.69 8.94
CA PHE A 134 3.85 -4.30 9.85
C PHE A 134 2.52 -4.07 9.12
N PRO A 135 1.41 -4.68 9.59
CA PRO A 135 0.09 -4.42 9.08
C PRO A 135 -0.34 -2.98 9.39
N LEU A 136 -0.57 -2.16 8.36
CA LEU A 136 -0.93 -0.74 8.52
C LEU A 136 -2.20 -0.53 9.38
N ARG A 137 -3.24 -1.35 9.16
CA ARG A 137 -4.50 -1.23 9.92
C ARG A 137 -4.32 -1.49 11.41
N PHE A 138 -3.43 -2.42 11.77
CA PHE A 138 -3.07 -2.68 13.15
C PHE A 138 -2.36 -1.46 13.75
N LEU A 139 -1.33 -0.94 13.08
CA LEU A 139 -0.63 0.27 13.51
C LEU A 139 -1.59 1.46 13.72
N ASP A 140 -2.58 1.60 12.85
CA ASP A 140 -3.58 2.69 12.93
C ASP A 140 -4.49 2.54 14.14
N ALA A 141 -4.92 1.31 14.44
CA ALA A 141 -5.72 1.04 15.62
C ALA A 141 -4.93 1.28 16.91
N VAL A 142 -3.68 0.83 16.98
CA VAL A 142 -2.78 1.06 18.13
C VAL A 142 -2.52 2.55 18.31
N ALA A 143 -2.18 3.28 17.23
CA ALA A 143 -1.94 4.71 17.30
C ALA A 143 -3.18 5.48 17.76
N ALA A 144 -4.36 5.11 17.26
CA ALA A 144 -5.62 5.74 17.65
C ALA A 144 -5.96 5.53 19.13
N ALA A 145 -5.65 4.35 19.68
CA ALA A 145 -5.89 3.99 21.07
C ALA A 145 -4.87 4.61 22.05
N ARG A 146 -3.59 4.74 21.66
CA ARG A 146 -2.48 5.17 22.55
C ARG A 146 -2.04 6.62 22.43
N ILE A 147 -2.51 7.35 21.42
CA ILE A 147 -2.23 8.78 21.31
C ILE A 147 -3.27 9.54 22.13
N PRO A 148 -2.85 10.46 23.03
CA PRO A 148 -3.76 11.20 23.88
C PRO A 148 -4.89 11.88 23.10
N PRO A 149 -6.11 11.96 23.65
CA PRO A 149 -7.25 12.60 22.97
C PRO A 149 -7.04 14.10 22.75
N THR A 150 -6.14 14.73 23.50
CA THR A 150 -5.71 16.13 23.30
C THR A 150 -5.02 16.36 21.96
N HIS A 151 -4.48 15.31 21.34
CA HIS A 151 -3.87 15.41 20.02
C HIS A 151 -4.93 15.16 18.94
N SER A 152 -5.11 16.16 18.07
CA SER A 152 -6.05 16.08 16.95
C SER A 152 -5.50 15.20 15.82
N LEU A 153 -6.40 14.51 15.11
CA LEU A 153 -6.05 13.69 13.94
C LEU A 153 -5.30 14.51 12.88
N ALA A 154 -5.66 15.79 12.71
CA ALA A 154 -5.05 16.68 11.73
C ALA A 154 -3.52 16.77 11.88
N MET A 155 -2.99 16.73 13.10
CA MET A 155 -1.54 16.75 13.35
C MET A 155 -0.83 15.49 12.85
N HIS A 156 -1.56 14.37 12.73
CA HIS A 156 -1.01 13.09 12.31
C HIS A 156 -1.24 12.79 10.83
N LEU A 157 -2.15 13.48 10.14
CA LEU A 157 -2.46 13.20 8.73
C LEU A 157 -1.24 13.35 7.82
N LEU A 158 -0.45 14.42 8.00
CA LEU A 158 0.75 14.63 7.18
C LEU A 158 1.81 13.53 7.38
N PRO A 159 2.24 13.20 8.62
CA PRO A 159 3.20 12.10 8.80
C PRO A 159 2.64 10.75 8.34
N MET A 160 1.34 10.49 8.52
CA MET A 160 0.72 9.27 7.95
C MET A 160 0.81 9.24 6.42
N ALA A 161 0.44 10.34 5.77
CA ALA A 161 0.44 10.46 4.32
C ALA A 161 1.85 10.26 3.77
N LEU A 162 2.86 10.90 4.38
CA LEU A 162 4.26 10.73 4.01
C LEU A 162 4.73 9.29 4.20
N GLY A 163 4.46 8.67 5.34
CA GLY A 163 4.85 7.28 5.61
C GLY A 163 4.19 6.29 4.65
N ASN A 164 2.89 6.43 4.40
CA ASN A 164 2.15 5.62 3.43
C ASN A 164 2.68 5.82 2.01
N THR A 165 2.93 7.06 1.61
CA THR A 165 3.43 7.38 0.26
C THR A 165 4.81 6.80 0.03
N LEU A 166 5.73 6.94 0.99
CA LEU A 166 7.07 6.38 0.88
C LEU A 166 7.06 4.86 0.80
N ARG A 167 6.30 4.18 1.68
CA ARG A 167 6.13 2.72 1.61
C ARG A 167 5.54 2.28 0.27
N LEU A 168 4.48 2.95 -0.18
CA LEU A 168 3.84 2.63 -1.46
C LEU A 168 4.74 2.94 -2.66
N ALA A 169 5.59 3.95 -2.60
CA ALA A 169 6.49 4.30 -3.70
C ALA A 169 7.47 3.15 -3.98
N ILE A 170 7.97 2.48 -2.94
CA ILE A 170 8.81 1.29 -3.08
C ILE A 170 8.01 0.17 -3.74
N HIS A 171 6.84 -0.19 -3.21
CA HIS A 171 6.01 -1.26 -3.76
C HIS A 171 5.55 -1.00 -5.21
N VAL A 172 5.08 0.23 -5.50
CA VAL A 172 4.62 0.63 -6.84
C VAL A 172 5.80 0.66 -7.82
N GLY A 173 6.95 1.18 -7.39
CA GLY A 173 8.17 1.15 -8.17
C GLY A 173 8.60 -0.29 -8.47
N TRP A 174 8.62 -1.14 -7.45
CA TRP A 174 9.02 -2.55 -7.58
C TRP A 174 8.14 -3.29 -8.60
N PHE A 175 6.81 -3.17 -8.48
CA PHE A 175 5.88 -3.76 -9.45
C PHE A 175 6.01 -3.12 -10.84
N HIS A 176 6.26 -1.80 -10.93
CA HIS A 176 6.44 -1.14 -12.21
C HIS A 176 7.67 -1.67 -12.96
N PHE A 177 8.82 -1.76 -12.29
CA PHE A 177 10.05 -2.26 -12.89
C PHE A 177 9.99 -3.77 -13.13
N LEU A 178 9.32 -4.54 -12.27
CA LEU A 178 9.01 -5.95 -12.55
C LEU A 178 8.21 -6.09 -13.85
N LEU A 179 7.13 -5.32 -14.01
CA LEU A 179 6.34 -5.32 -15.24
C LEU A 179 7.18 -4.88 -16.44
N ALA A 180 8.06 -3.88 -16.28
CA ALA A 180 8.96 -3.45 -17.34
C ALA A 180 9.92 -4.57 -17.78
N VAL A 181 10.50 -5.31 -16.84
CA VAL A 181 11.40 -6.45 -17.09
C VAL A 181 10.65 -7.62 -17.74
N VAL A 182 9.42 -7.91 -17.30
CA VAL A 182 8.62 -9.05 -17.81
C VAL A 182 8.01 -8.77 -19.18
N VAL A 183 7.59 -7.53 -19.44
CA VAL A 183 6.86 -7.16 -20.66
C VAL A 183 7.82 -6.67 -21.77
N ASP A 184 9.08 -6.38 -21.42
CA ASP A 184 10.22 -5.96 -22.26
C ASP A 184 9.89 -5.08 -23.49
N PHE A 185 10.00 -3.76 -23.32
CA PHE A 185 9.75 -2.81 -24.42
C PHE A 185 10.39 -1.41 -24.25
N ARG A 186 11.47 -1.32 -23.49
CA ARG A 186 12.24 -0.08 -23.33
C ARG A 186 13.62 -0.23 -23.96
N PRO A 187 14.25 0.86 -24.42
CA PRO A 187 15.58 0.82 -25.02
C PRO A 187 16.70 0.41 -24.06
N PHE A 188 16.45 0.31 -22.75
CA PHE A 188 17.46 0.07 -21.71
C PHE A 188 17.02 -0.98 -20.68
N PRO A 189 16.97 -2.27 -21.03
CA PRO A 189 16.54 -3.34 -20.13
C PRO A 189 17.43 -3.47 -18.87
N ASP A 190 18.73 -3.19 -18.99
CA ASP A 190 19.68 -3.23 -17.86
C ASP A 190 19.34 -2.20 -16.78
N TRP A 191 18.82 -1.03 -17.19
CA TRP A 191 18.40 0.02 -16.26
C TRP A 191 17.18 -0.42 -15.46
N ASP A 192 16.16 -0.97 -16.13
CA ASP A 192 14.95 -1.45 -15.48
C ASP A 192 15.24 -2.65 -14.56
N LEU A 193 16.13 -3.56 -14.99
CA LEU A 193 16.63 -4.66 -14.15
C LEU A 193 17.40 -4.14 -12.92
N GLY A 194 18.28 -3.16 -13.10
CA GLY A 194 19.03 -2.55 -12.01
C GLY A 194 18.12 -1.94 -10.95
N TRP A 195 17.10 -1.19 -11.35
CA TRP A 195 16.09 -0.66 -10.43
C TRP A 195 15.23 -1.73 -9.79
N PHE A 196 14.81 -2.75 -10.54
CA PHE A 196 14.06 -3.87 -10.00
C PHE A 196 14.87 -4.60 -8.90
N LEU A 197 16.16 -4.88 -9.14
CA LEU A 197 17.04 -5.52 -8.17
C LEU A 197 17.28 -4.63 -6.94
N ALA A 198 17.53 -3.33 -7.15
CA ALA A 198 17.71 -2.37 -6.06
C ALA A 198 16.47 -2.27 -5.17
N LEU A 199 15.28 -2.21 -5.77
CA LEU A 199 14.01 -2.18 -5.05
C LEU A 199 13.71 -3.51 -4.37
N THR A 200 14.06 -4.65 -5.00
CA THR A 200 13.94 -5.98 -4.38
C THR A 200 14.81 -6.07 -3.12
N LEU A 201 16.05 -5.62 -3.20
CA LEU A 201 16.93 -5.53 -2.04
C LEU A 201 16.34 -4.61 -0.96
N GLY A 202 15.81 -3.45 -1.35
CA GLY A 202 15.14 -2.52 -0.45
C GLY A 202 13.92 -3.13 0.26
N GLU A 203 13.08 -3.88 -0.46
CA GLU A 203 11.94 -4.61 0.09
C GLU A 203 12.41 -5.68 1.09
N CYS A 204 13.38 -6.53 0.69
CA CYS A 204 13.97 -7.54 1.57
C CYS A 204 14.51 -6.92 2.86
N LEU A 205 15.26 -5.82 2.74
CA LEU A 205 15.75 -5.09 3.91
C LEU A 205 14.60 -4.51 4.73
N GLY A 206 13.54 -4.01 4.10
CA GLY A 206 12.35 -3.50 4.80
C GLY A 206 11.60 -4.57 5.59
N PHE A 207 11.58 -5.82 5.11
CA PHE A 207 11.02 -6.97 5.82
C PHE A 207 11.94 -7.50 6.93
N LEU A 208 13.26 -7.43 6.74
CA LEU A 208 14.26 -7.93 7.69
C LEU A 208 14.63 -6.92 8.78
N LEU A 209 14.58 -5.61 8.52
CA LEU A 209 14.92 -4.57 9.50
C LEU A 209 14.11 -4.68 10.80
N PRO A 210 12.81 -5.02 10.74
CA PRO A 210 12.02 -5.30 11.94
C PRO A 210 12.58 -6.42 12.84
N GLU A 211 13.25 -7.42 12.26
CA GLU A 211 13.93 -8.51 12.99
C GLU A 211 15.26 -8.06 13.62
N MET A 212 15.84 -6.97 13.11
CA MET A 212 17.08 -6.35 13.62
C MET A 212 16.85 -4.90 14.07
N PRO A 213 15.99 -4.68 15.08
CA PRO A 213 15.53 -3.36 15.49
C PRO A 213 16.66 -2.46 15.99
N GLU A 214 17.81 -3.00 16.40
CA GLU A 214 19.02 -2.24 16.77
C GLU A 214 19.49 -1.36 15.62
N VAL A 215 19.38 -1.86 14.39
CA VAL A 215 19.89 -1.26 13.14
C VAL A 215 18.83 -0.36 12.49
N ALA A 216 17.57 -0.46 12.90
CA ALA A 216 16.51 0.34 12.35
C ALA A 216 16.72 1.85 12.65
N PRO A 217 16.66 2.74 11.65
CA PRO A 217 16.82 4.19 11.82
C PRO A 217 15.54 4.81 12.41
N ALA A 218 15.04 4.27 13.52
CA ALA A 218 13.79 4.68 14.14
C ALA A 218 14.00 5.11 15.61
N PRO A 219 13.14 5.97 16.17
CA PRO A 219 13.18 6.33 17.59
C PRO A 219 13.18 5.11 18.50
N ALA A 220 13.80 5.19 19.68
CA ALA A 220 13.93 4.06 20.60
C ALA A 220 12.58 3.39 20.94
N ARG A 221 11.51 4.20 21.10
CA ARG A 221 10.15 3.68 21.32
C ARG A 221 9.57 2.98 20.10
N ALA A 222 9.82 3.49 18.90
CA ALA A 222 9.43 2.82 17.66
C ALA A 222 10.15 1.47 17.55
N ARG A 223 11.47 1.44 17.82
CA ARG A 223 12.26 0.20 17.87
C ARG A 223 11.76 -0.79 18.91
N GLN A 224 11.29 -0.32 20.06
CA GLN A 224 10.69 -1.18 21.09
C GLN A 224 9.35 -1.78 20.62
N ILE A 225 8.53 -1.00 19.91
CA ILE A 225 7.30 -1.51 19.28
C ILE A 225 7.65 -2.62 18.27
N VAL A 226 8.61 -2.32 17.38
CA VAL A 226 9.13 -3.28 16.39
C VAL A 226 9.65 -4.56 17.06
N ARG A 227 10.50 -4.45 18.08
CA ARG A 227 11.02 -5.59 18.88
C ARG A 227 9.91 -6.46 19.45
N THR A 228 8.85 -5.84 19.93
CA THR A 228 7.79 -6.57 20.63
C THR A 228 6.95 -7.36 19.63
N LEU A 229 6.67 -6.77 18.47
CA LEU A 229 5.93 -7.45 17.40
C LEU A 229 6.76 -8.59 16.78
N ALA A 230 8.06 -8.40 16.55
CA ALA A 230 8.93 -9.43 15.97
C ALA A 230 9.12 -10.66 16.87
N ARG A 231 9.05 -10.50 18.21
CA ARG A 231 9.16 -11.64 19.15
C ARG A 231 7.94 -12.54 19.22
N GLN A 232 6.83 -12.15 18.61
CA GLN A 232 5.57 -12.90 18.65
C GLN A 232 5.20 -13.56 17.31
N SER A 233 5.92 -13.23 16.24
CA SER A 233 5.90 -13.93 14.95
C SER A 233 6.84 -15.13 14.95
#